data_AF-A0A2A5XRZ5-F1
#
_entry.id   AF-A0A2A5XRZ5-F1
#
_cell.length_a   1.000
_cell.length_b   1.000
_cell.length_c   1.000
_cell.angle_alpha   90.00
_cell.angle_beta   90.00
_cell.angle_gamma   90.00
#
_symmetry.space_group_name_H-M   'P 1'
#
loop_
_entity.id
_entity.type
_entity.pdbx_description
1 polymer ?
#
loop_
_entity_poly.entity_id
_entity_poly.type
_entity_poly.pdbx_seq_one_letter_code
_entity_poly.pdbx_strand_id
1 'polypeptide(L)' 'MIKSVNTCLNCESLESALNCSKHNLSVQIDNVCDDHSIKKAFSKMSDCLSCLNFKKNNCPHPESAKDGMLCFSWTSY' A
#
# COMPACT_ATOMS: atom_id res chain seq x y z
N MET A 1 -11.11 -21.64 -7.81
CA MET A 1 -11.44 -21.02 -6.51
C MET A 1 -10.34 -20.03 -6.17
N ILE A 2 -10.66 -18.75 -5.97
CA ILE A 2 -9.68 -17.70 -5.64
C ILE A 2 -9.51 -17.66 -4.11
N LYS A 3 -8.27 -17.52 -3.62
CA LYS A 3 -7.94 -17.42 -2.19
C LYS A 3 -7.08 -16.18 -1.94
N SER A 4 -7.28 -15.53 -0.80
CA SER A 4 -6.42 -14.46 -0.31
C SER A 4 -5.27 -15.04 0.51
N VAL A 5 -4.10 -14.38 0.46
CA VAL A 5 -2.93 -14.74 1.27
C VAL A 5 -2.68 -13.60 2.25
N ASN A 6 -2.25 -13.92 3.47
CA ASN A 6 -1.92 -12.93 4.49
C ASN A 6 -0.44 -12.55 4.35
N THR A 7 -0.18 -11.39 3.77
CA THR A 7 1.18 -10.87 3.51
C THR A 7 1.27 -9.42 4.01
N CYS A 8 2.48 -8.88 4.12
CA CYS A 8 2.68 -7.46 4.46
C CYS A 8 1.87 -6.53 3.56
N LEU A 9 1.68 -6.86 2.26
CA LEU A 9 0.85 -6.08 1.33
C LEU A 9 -0.56 -5.78 1.86
N ASN A 10 -1.21 -6.74 2.53
CA ASN A 10 -2.55 -6.55 3.08
C ASN A 10 -2.56 -6.44 4.61
N CYS A 11 -1.45 -6.03 5.21
CA CYS A 11 -1.34 -5.81 6.65
C CYS A 11 -1.68 -4.34 7.01
N GLU A 12 -2.39 -4.14 8.12
CA GLU A 12 -2.66 -2.81 8.71
C GLU A 12 -1.39 -2.11 9.19
N SER A 13 -0.38 -2.87 9.62
CA SER A 13 0.89 -2.34 10.12
C SER A 13 1.90 -2.02 9.01
N LEU A 14 1.53 -2.13 7.73
CA LEU A 14 2.40 -1.73 6.62
C LEU A 14 2.24 -0.24 6.33
N GLU A 15 3.29 0.54 6.57
CA GLU A 15 3.36 1.96 6.30
C GLU A 15 4.01 2.29 4.95
N SER A 16 4.23 3.58 4.69
CA SER A 16 4.96 4.05 3.51
C SER A 16 6.37 3.45 3.44
N ALA A 17 6.92 3.40 2.22
CA ALA A 17 8.25 2.84 1.94
C ALA A 17 8.46 1.38 2.38
N LEU A 18 7.37 0.60 2.46
CA LEU A 18 7.40 -0.81 2.87
C LEU A 18 8.01 -1.03 4.25
N ASN A 19 7.70 -0.14 5.20
CA ASN A 19 8.08 -0.30 6.60
C ASN A 19 6.96 -0.98 7.40
N CYS A 20 7.28 -2.00 8.19
CA CYS A 20 6.35 -2.60 9.14
C CYS A 20 6.47 -1.87 10.48
N SER A 21 5.46 -1.10 10.87
CA SER A 21 5.47 -0.31 12.11
C SER A 21 5.42 -1.16 13.38
N LYS A 22 4.91 -2.39 13.27
CA LYS A 22 4.87 -3.35 14.39
C LYS A 22 6.27 -3.79 14.82
N HIS A 23 7.17 -3.97 13.87
CA HIS A 23 8.53 -4.49 14.10
C HIS A 23 9.64 -3.47 13.79
N ASN A 24 9.28 -2.26 13.33
CA ASN A 24 10.18 -1.18 12.96
C ASN A 24 11.29 -1.62 11.99
N LEU A 25 10.92 -2.35 10.94
CA LEU A 25 11.85 -2.85 9.93
C LEU A 25 11.25 -2.76 8.52
N SER A 26 12.12 -2.63 7.53
CA SER A 26 11.74 -2.67 6.12
C SER A 26 11.42 -4.11 5.71
N VAL A 27 10.28 -4.28 5.03
CA VAL A 27 9.76 -5.55 4.54
C VAL A 27 9.59 -5.52 3.02
N GLN A 28 9.40 -6.67 2.42
CA GLN A 28 8.84 -6.81 1.08
C GLN A 28 7.35 -7.10 1.13
N ILE A 29 6.65 -6.89 0.02
CA ILE A 29 5.20 -7.04 -0.07
C ILE A 29 4.72 -8.47 0.24
N ASP A 30 5.55 -9.47 0.01
CA ASP A 30 5.30 -10.91 0.17
C ASP A 30 5.84 -11.49 1.49
N ASN A 31 6.50 -10.67 2.33
CA ASN A 31 6.86 -11.09 3.67
C ASN A 31 5.62 -11.34 4.53
N VAL A 32 5.77 -12.16 5.57
CA VAL A 32 4.70 -12.57 6.50
C VAL A 32 5.23 -12.49 7.93
N CYS A 33 4.34 -12.26 8.90
CA CYS A 33 4.62 -12.38 10.31
C CYS A 33 3.38 -12.84 11.08
N ASP A 34 3.56 -13.36 12.30
CA ASP A 34 2.47 -13.86 13.13
C ASP A 34 1.57 -12.74 13.66
N ASP A 35 2.07 -11.50 13.70
CA ASP A 35 1.33 -10.30 14.11
C ASP A 35 0.48 -9.69 12.98
N HIS A 36 0.20 -10.44 11.91
CA HIS A 36 -0.58 -9.97 10.77
C HIS A 36 -2.00 -9.56 11.19
N SER A 37 -2.37 -8.32 10.85
CA SER A 37 -3.75 -7.84 10.93
C SER A 37 -4.19 -7.42 9.54
N ILE A 38 -5.27 -8.02 9.03
CA ILE A 38 -5.71 -7.78 7.65
C ILE A 38 -6.32 -6.38 7.51
N LYS A 39 -5.79 -5.58 6.58
CA LYS A 39 -6.47 -4.35 6.13
C LYS A 39 -7.44 -4.70 5.01
N LYS A 40 -8.55 -3.94 4.91
CA LYS A 40 -9.44 -4.03 3.72
C LYS A 40 -8.57 -3.91 2.47
N ALA A 41 -8.57 -4.98 1.67
CA ALA A 41 -7.62 -5.18 0.59
C ALA A 41 -7.60 -3.97 -0.37
N PHE A 42 -6.40 -3.66 -0.88
CA PHE A 42 -6.24 -2.75 -2.02
C PHE A 42 -7.22 -3.17 -3.12
N SER A 43 -8.23 -2.35 -3.37
CA SER A 43 -9.12 -2.58 -4.50
C SER A 43 -8.50 -1.91 -5.73
N LYS A 44 -9.01 -2.19 -6.93
CA LYS A 44 -8.69 -1.40 -8.13
C LYS A 44 -8.92 0.11 -7.95
N MET A 45 -9.63 0.53 -6.91
CA MET A 45 -9.86 1.93 -6.57
C MET A 45 -8.70 2.56 -5.80
N SER A 46 -7.71 1.78 -5.36
CA SER A 46 -6.44 2.27 -4.82
C SER A 46 -5.43 2.51 -5.94
N ASP A 47 -5.88 3.05 -7.06
CA ASP A 47 -5.03 3.42 -8.19
C ASP A 47 -4.41 4.81 -7.97
N CYS A 48 -3.29 5.07 -8.63
CA CYS A 48 -2.62 6.36 -8.56
C CYS A 48 -3.54 7.49 -9.05
N LEU A 49 -4.39 7.26 -10.05
CA LEU A 49 -5.35 8.25 -10.56
C LEU A 49 -6.41 8.67 -9.52
N SER A 50 -6.76 7.80 -8.57
CA SER A 50 -7.72 8.08 -7.48
C SER A 50 -7.04 8.48 -6.16
N CYS A 51 -5.70 8.59 -6.16
CA CYS A 51 -4.90 8.99 -5.01
C CYS A 51 -5.01 10.50 -4.75
N LEU A 52 -5.19 10.92 -3.49
CA LEU A 52 -5.34 12.35 -3.14
C LEU A 52 -4.15 13.23 -3.55
N ASN A 53 -2.97 12.64 -3.73
CA ASN A 53 -1.74 13.35 -4.05
C ASN A 53 -1.41 13.32 -5.56
N PHE A 54 -2.21 12.68 -6.40
CA PHE A 54 -1.94 12.59 -7.83
C PHE A 54 -1.96 13.98 -8.49
N LYS A 55 -0.93 14.29 -9.30
CA LYS A 55 -0.71 15.59 -9.96
C LYS A 55 -0.69 16.81 -9.03
N LYS A 56 -0.57 16.61 -7.72
CA LYS A 56 -0.37 17.70 -6.76
C LYS A 56 1.12 17.90 -6.47
N ASN A 57 1.47 19.10 -6.05
CA ASN A 57 2.84 19.47 -5.68
C ASN A 57 3.41 18.62 -4.53
N ASN A 58 2.56 17.94 -3.76
CA ASN A 58 2.94 17.07 -2.65
C ASN A 58 3.04 15.58 -3.05
N CYS A 59 2.95 15.25 -4.34
CA CYS A 59 3.17 13.88 -4.81
C CYS A 59 4.62 13.46 -4.50
N PRO A 60 4.86 12.36 -3.76
CA PRO A 60 6.23 11.94 -3.43
C PRO A 60 7.06 11.53 -4.66
N HIS A 61 6.39 11.00 -5.69
CA HIS A 61 7.02 10.48 -6.90
C HIS A 61 6.26 10.91 -8.16
N PRO A 62 6.23 12.21 -8.49
CA PRO A 62 5.35 12.77 -9.52
C PRO A 62 5.68 12.26 -10.93
N GLU A 63 6.95 11.98 -11.22
CA GLU A 63 7.39 11.48 -12.54
C GLU A 63 7.12 9.98 -12.75
N SER A 64 6.99 9.22 -11.65
CA SER A 64 6.72 7.78 -11.71
C SER A 64 5.23 7.47 -11.63
N ALA A 65 4.43 8.37 -11.05
CA ALA A 65 2.98 8.24 -10.88
C ALA A 65 2.25 8.09 -12.23
N LYS A 66 1.62 6.94 -12.45
CA LYS A 66 0.90 6.63 -13.69
C LYS A 66 -0.28 5.67 -13.45
N ASP A 67 -1.16 5.60 -14.44
CA ASP A 67 -2.29 4.65 -14.48
C ASP A 67 -1.82 3.21 -14.22
N GLY A 68 -2.60 2.47 -13.42
CA GLY A 68 -2.33 1.08 -13.04
C GLY A 68 -1.36 0.91 -11.86
N MET A 69 -0.81 2.00 -11.31
CA MET A 69 0.03 1.95 -10.10
C MET A 69 -0.83 2.01 -8.83
N LEU A 70 -0.46 1.25 -7.82
CA LEU A 70 -1.14 1.32 -6.52
C LEU A 70 -0.77 2.61 -5.76
N CYS A 71 -1.79 3.32 -5.28
CA CYS A 71 -1.67 4.38 -4.30
C CYS A 71 -1.44 3.76 -2.92
N PHE A 72 -0.20 3.79 -2.45
CA PHE A 72 0.15 3.41 -1.06
C PHE A 72 -0.12 4.52 -0.04
N SER A 73 -0.66 5.67 -0.48
CA SER A 73 -1.07 6.76 0.40
C SER A 73 -2.48 6.49 0.91
N TRP A 74 -2.69 6.58 2.23
CA TRP A 74 -3.92 6.22 2.95
C TRP A 74 -5.14 7.11 2.65
N THR A 75 -5.02 8.00 1.68
CA THR A 75 -6.01 8.99 1.32
C THR A 75 -6.30 8.81 -0.17
N SER A 76 -7.35 8.04 -0.48
CA SER A 76 -8.07 8.11 -1.75
C SER A 76 -9.20 9.13 -1.64
N TYR A 77 -9.61 9.72 -2.76
CA TYR A 77 -10.85 10.52 -2.80
C TYR A 77 -12.09 9.69 -2.49
#